data_AF-A0A2R5L3J4-F1
#
_entry.id   AF-A0A2R5L3J4-F1
#
_cell.length_a   1.000
_cell.length_b   1.000
_cell.length_c   1.000
_cell.angle_alpha   90.00
_cell.angle_beta   90.00
_cell.angle_gamma   90.00
#
_symmetry.space_group_name_H-M   'P 1'
#
loop_
_entity.id
_entity.type
_entity.pdbx_description
1 polymer ?
#
loop_
_entity_poly.entity_id
_entity_poly.type
_entity_poly.pdbx_seq_one_letter_code
_entity_poly.pdbx_strand_id
1 'polypeptide(L)'
;TTPIYISVGDKHIVALPYDGYKITYTIKFEHTFLKSQMLEVDLTIESYMKEVAPARTFGFDYEIEYLRKNNLALGGTLENAIVINKNGIDNPGGLRFEDEFVRHKILDIIG
;
A
#
# COMPACT_ATOMS: atom_id res chain seq x y z
N THR A 1 -3.57 8.01 28.09
CA THR A 1 -2.41 7.74 27.21
C THR A 1 -2.04 9.00 26.47
N THR A 2 -0.78 9.16 26.03
CA THR A 2 -0.29 10.36 25.32
C THR A 2 0.15 9.99 23.89
N PRO A 3 0.20 10.95 22.95
CA PRO A 3 0.74 10.74 21.61
C PRO A 3 2.19 10.23 21.60
N ILE A 4 2.52 9.39 20.62
CA ILE A 4 3.89 8.96 20.29
C ILE A 4 4.11 9.22 18.79
N TYR A 5 5.27 9.74 18.43
CA TYR A 5 5.60 10.00 17.03
C TYR A 5 7.09 9.76 16.75
N ILE A 6 7.38 9.39 15.52
CA ILE A 6 8.74 9.29 14.98
C ILE A 6 8.77 9.95 13.61
N SER A 7 9.89 10.59 13.28
CA SER A 7 10.10 11.24 11.99
C SER A 7 11.52 10.99 11.50
N VAL A 8 11.65 10.54 10.26
CA VAL A 8 12.93 10.31 9.59
C VAL A 8 12.82 10.86 8.18
N GLY A 9 13.49 11.99 7.92
CA GLY A 9 13.35 12.71 6.66
C GLY A 9 11.92 13.21 6.44
N ASP A 10 11.32 12.84 5.31
CA ASP A 10 9.94 13.16 4.92
C ASP A 10 8.90 12.12 5.36
N LYS A 11 9.32 11.12 6.15
CA LYS A 11 8.46 10.03 6.63
C LYS A 11 8.10 10.23 8.09
N HIS A 12 6.81 10.06 8.39
CA HIS A 12 6.26 10.27 9.73
C HIS A 12 5.35 9.10 10.10
N ILE A 13 5.42 8.66 11.36
CA ILE A 13 4.45 7.75 11.97
C ILE A 13 4.01 8.38 13.29
N VAL A 14 2.70 8.46 13.51
CA VAL A 14 2.10 9.05 14.71
C VAL A 14 1.05 8.08 15.24
N ALA A 15 1.12 7.77 16.53
CA ALA A 15 0.11 7.03 17.27
C ALA A 15 -0.55 7.98 18.28
N LEU A 16 -1.87 8.11 18.20
CA LEU A 16 -2.68 8.98 19.05
C LEU A 16 -3.62 8.13 19.93
N PRO A 17 -3.90 8.55 21.17
CA PRO A 17 -5.00 7.96 21.94
C PRO A 17 -6.33 8.13 21.20
N TYR A 18 -7.04 7.04 20.99
CA TYR A 18 -8.34 7.02 20.32
C TYR A 18 -9.19 5.89 20.91
N ASP A 19 -10.51 6.11 21.02
CA ASP A 19 -11.45 5.08 21.45
C ASP A 19 -11.92 4.28 20.23
N GLY A 20 -11.08 3.32 19.84
CA GLY A 20 -11.23 2.53 18.62
C GLY A 20 -9.89 2.24 17.96
N TYR A 21 -9.89 1.82 16.69
CA TYR A 21 -8.67 1.62 15.94
C TYR A 21 -8.79 2.23 14.56
N LYS A 22 -8.17 3.40 14.37
CA LYS A 22 -8.24 4.15 13.11
C LYS A 22 -6.84 4.32 12.53
N ILE A 23 -6.72 4.10 11.23
CA ILE A 23 -5.48 4.28 10.49
C ILE A 23 -5.70 5.26 9.36
N THR A 24 -4.87 6.31 9.32
CA THR A 24 -4.77 7.23 8.18
C THR A 24 -3.38 7.04 7.58
N TYR A 25 -3.33 6.69 6.30
CA TYR A 25 -2.07 6.46 5.59
C TYR A 25 -2.01 7.35 4.35
N THR A 26 -0.86 7.97 4.13
CA THR A 26 -0.57 8.73 2.91
C THR A 26 0.62 8.11 2.21
N ILE A 27 0.45 7.79 0.94
CA ILE A 27 1.56 7.46 0.05
C ILE A 27 1.86 8.68 -0.83
N LYS A 28 3.15 8.89 -1.11
CA LYS A 28 3.62 9.90 -2.05
C LYS A 28 4.66 9.22 -2.95
N PHE A 29 4.34 9.14 -4.24
CA PHE A 29 5.24 8.61 -5.26
C PHE A 29 5.48 9.68 -6.32
N GLU A 30 6.74 9.91 -6.65
CA GLU A 30 7.15 10.75 -7.78
C GLU A 30 7.04 9.93 -9.07
N HIS A 31 5.82 9.59 -9.47
CA HIS A 31 5.55 8.72 -10.62
C HIS A 31 4.44 9.28 -11.52
N THR A 32 4.50 8.99 -12.82
CA THR A 32 3.57 9.51 -13.83
C THR A 32 2.16 8.96 -13.66
N PHE A 33 2.03 7.67 -13.37
CA PHE A 33 0.76 7.02 -13.08
C PHE A 33 0.38 7.07 -11.59
N LEU A 34 1.14 6.41 -10.71
CA LEU A 34 0.89 6.42 -9.27
C LEU A 34 1.12 7.81 -8.65
N LYS A 35 0.02 8.47 -8.28
CA LYS A 35 0.02 9.76 -7.59
C LYS A 35 -0.02 9.60 -6.08
N SER A 36 0.12 10.71 -5.37
CA SER A 36 -0.15 10.75 -3.94
C SER A 36 -1.58 10.32 -3.66
N GLN A 37 -1.76 9.46 -2.66
CA GLN A 37 -3.07 8.99 -2.21
C GLN A 37 -3.10 9.04 -0.69
N MET A 38 -4.27 9.33 -0.14
CA MET A 38 -4.53 9.27 1.30
C MET A 38 -5.81 8.51 1.52
N LEU A 39 -5.79 7.60 2.49
CA LEU A 39 -6.97 6.88 2.94
C LEU A 39 -7.00 6.84 4.47
N GLU A 40 -8.18 7.05 5.03
CA GLU A 40 -8.47 6.86 6.46
C GLU A 40 -9.49 5.73 6.59
N VAL A 41 -9.22 4.77 7.47
CA VAL A 41 -10.12 3.65 7.76
C VAL A 41 -10.30 3.55 9.27
N ASP A 42 -11.56 3.53 9.71
CA ASP A 42 -11.91 3.07 11.06
C ASP A 42 -12.06 1.53 11.02
N LEU A 43 -11.14 0.85 11.69
CA LEU A 43 -10.96 -0.59 11.57
C LEU A 43 -11.91 -1.34 12.51
N THR A 44 -12.76 -2.11 11.88
CA THR A 44 -13.54 -3.20 12.45
C THR A 44 -13.17 -4.48 11.70
N ILE A 45 -13.57 -5.64 12.20
CA ILE A 45 -13.38 -6.90 11.46
C ILE A 45 -14.07 -6.83 10.09
N GLU A 46 -15.24 -6.20 10.03
CA GLU A 46 -16.00 -6.06 8.78
C GLU A 46 -15.30 -5.13 7.78
N SER A 47 -14.87 -3.94 8.22
CA SER A 47 -14.15 -3.00 7.33
C SER A 47 -12.81 -3.57 6.91
N TYR A 48 -12.07 -4.25 7.80
CA TYR A 48 -10.83 -4.94 7.42
C TYR A 48 -11.07 -5.96 6.28
N MET A 49 -12.04 -6.85 6.43
CA MET A 49 -12.31 -7.92 5.46
C MET A 49 -12.77 -7.38 4.10
N LYS A 50 -13.55 -6.30 4.08
CA LYS A 50 -14.12 -5.73 2.85
C LYS A 50 -13.20 -4.71 2.17
N GLU A 51 -12.48 -3.92 2.95
CA GLU A 51 -11.84 -2.70 2.46
C GLU A 51 -10.32 -2.76 2.45
N VAL A 52 -9.69 -3.65 3.22
CA VAL A 52 -8.23 -3.67 3.40
C VAL A 52 -7.63 -5.01 2.98
N ALA A 53 -8.15 -6.12 3.51
CA ALA A 53 -7.64 -7.46 3.25
C ALA A 53 -7.52 -7.84 1.76
N PRO A 54 -8.41 -7.39 0.84
CA PRO A 54 -8.28 -7.75 -0.57
C PRO A 54 -7.20 -6.95 -1.33
N ALA A 55 -6.56 -5.94 -0.74
CA ALA A 55 -5.59 -5.10 -1.45
C ALA A 55 -4.26 -5.83 -1.70
N ARG A 56 -3.89 -5.96 -2.98
CA ARG A 56 -2.66 -6.66 -3.38
C ARG A 56 -1.42 -5.81 -3.19
N THR A 57 -0.28 -6.50 -3.02
CA THR A 57 1.03 -5.85 -3.10
C THR A 57 1.32 -5.35 -4.51
N PHE A 58 2.27 -4.43 -4.63
CA PHE A 58 2.61 -3.80 -5.89
C PHE A 58 4.11 -3.54 -6.01
N GLY A 59 4.60 -3.50 -7.23
CA GLY A 59 5.98 -3.14 -7.56
C GLY A 59 6.07 -2.46 -8.92
N PHE A 60 7.19 -1.81 -9.19
CA PHE A 60 7.41 -1.16 -10.48
C PHE A 60 8.08 -2.10 -11.48
N ASP A 61 7.69 -2.01 -12.74
CA ASP A 61 8.23 -2.82 -13.85
C ASP A 61 9.77 -2.81 -13.91
N TYR A 62 10.37 -1.63 -13.74
CA TYR A 62 11.81 -1.42 -13.78
C TYR A 62 12.57 -2.03 -12.57
N GLU A 63 11.87 -2.38 -11.48
CA GLU A 63 12.49 -3.03 -10.32
C GLU A 63 12.49 -4.56 -10.44
N ILE A 64 11.58 -5.13 -11.23
CA ILE A 64 11.36 -6.60 -11.28
C ILE A 64 12.62 -7.35 -11.70
N GLU A 65 13.32 -6.87 -12.74
CA GLU A 65 14.53 -7.54 -13.22
C GLU A 65 15.64 -7.52 -12.14
N TYR A 66 15.80 -6.38 -11.45
CA TYR A 66 16.75 -6.25 -10.35
C TYR A 66 16.41 -7.18 -9.18
N LEU A 67 15.14 -7.23 -8.77
CA LEU A 67 14.67 -8.10 -7.69
C LEU A 67 14.94 -9.58 -8.02
N ARG A 68 14.60 -10.02 -9.23
CA ARG A 68 14.83 -11.39 -9.67
C ARG A 68 16.31 -11.75 -9.69
N LYS A 69 17.18 -10.86 -10.16
CA LYS A 69 18.65 -11.05 -10.14
C LYS A 69 19.21 -11.22 -8.72
N ASN A 70 18.52 -10.68 -7.72
CA ASN A 70 18.89 -10.80 -6.30
C ASN A 70 18.08 -11.88 -5.55
N ASN A 71 17.46 -12.82 -6.26
CA ASN A 71 16.62 -13.89 -5.68
C ASN A 71 15.41 -13.38 -4.87
N LEU A 72 14.92 -12.18 -5.16
CA LEU A 72 13.70 -11.61 -4.60
C LEU A 72 12.55 -11.69 -5.60
N ALA A 73 11.31 -11.64 -5.11
CA ALA A 73 10.08 -11.65 -5.91
C ALA A 73 9.95 -12.83 -6.91
N LEU A 74 10.58 -13.98 -6.62
CA LEU A 74 10.62 -15.14 -7.52
C LEU A 74 9.24 -15.78 -7.78
N GLY A 75 8.30 -15.64 -6.83
CA GLY A 75 6.91 -16.11 -6.95
C GLY A 75 5.92 -15.04 -7.44
N GLY A 76 6.40 -13.84 -7.81
CA GLY A 76 5.54 -12.74 -8.24
C GLY A 76 4.93 -13.00 -9.62
N THR A 77 3.59 -12.94 -9.68
CA THR A 77 2.79 -13.03 -10.91
C THR A 77 1.81 -11.86 -10.98
N LEU A 78 1.26 -11.58 -12.16
CA LEU A 78 0.21 -10.56 -12.30
C LEU A 78 -1.11 -10.93 -11.61
N GLU A 79 -1.25 -12.15 -11.11
CA GLU A 79 -2.41 -12.58 -10.31
C GLU A 79 -2.27 -12.17 -8.83
N ASN A 80 -1.05 -12.17 -8.30
CA ASN A 80 -0.77 -11.94 -6.87
C ASN A 80 -0.13 -10.57 -6.57
N ALA A 81 0.43 -9.89 -7.57
CA ALA A 81 1.03 -8.57 -7.43
C ALA A 81 0.58 -7.63 -8.56
N ILE A 82 0.44 -6.35 -8.23
CA ILE A 82 0.20 -5.29 -9.21
C ILE A 82 1.55 -4.83 -9.75
N VAL A 83 1.70 -4.82 -11.07
CA VAL A 83 2.90 -4.29 -11.72
C VAL A 83 2.56 -2.94 -12.31
N ILE A 84 3.25 -1.91 -11.81
CA ILE A 84 3.09 -0.53 -12.24
C ILE A 84 4.13 -0.24 -13.32
N ASN A 85 3.68 0.22 -14.48
CA ASN A 85 4.53 0.74 -15.54
C ASN A 85 4.37 2.26 -15.64
N LYS A 86 5.16 2.90 -16.52
CA LYS A 86 5.14 4.36 -16.69
C LYS A 86 3.73 4.96 -16.92
N ASN A 87 2.84 4.25 -17.59
CA ASN A 87 1.55 4.78 -18.04
C ASN A 87 0.34 4.15 -17.33
N GLY A 88 0.54 3.18 -16.44
CA GLY A 88 -0.56 2.38 -15.92
C GLY A 88 -0.12 1.16 -15.12
N ILE A 89 -0.94 0.11 -15.23
CA ILE A 89 -0.69 -1.21 -14.65
C ILE A 89 -0.72 -2.28 -15.75
N ASP A 90 0.05 -3.35 -15.57
CA ASP A 90 0.09 -4.47 -16.52
C ASP A 90 -1.00 -5.51 -16.27
N ASN A 91 -1.68 -5.44 -15.11
CA ASN A 91 -2.69 -6.43 -14.71
C ASN A 91 -3.95 -6.32 -15.60
N PRO A 92 -4.29 -7.33 -16.43
CA PRO A 92 -5.43 -7.25 -17.36
C PRO A 92 -6.79 -7.07 -16.68
N GLY A 93 -6.94 -7.60 -15.46
CA GLY A 93 -8.14 -7.45 -14.63
C GLY A 93 -8.24 -6.12 -13.88
N GLY A 94 -7.27 -5.21 -14.06
CA GLY A 94 -7.25 -3.92 -13.40
C GLY A 94 -6.95 -3.98 -11.89
N LEU A 95 -7.32 -2.89 -11.22
CA LEU A 95 -7.30 -2.79 -9.77
C LEU A 95 -8.60 -3.32 -9.17
N ARG A 96 -8.52 -3.88 -7.96
CA ARG A 96 -9.69 -4.25 -7.14
C ARG A 96 -10.34 -3.01 -6.53
N PHE A 97 -9.54 -1.98 -6.28
CA PHE A 97 -9.96 -0.67 -5.77
C PHE A 97 -9.20 0.44 -6.50
N GLU A 98 -9.81 1.59 -6.72
CA GLU A 98 -9.13 2.74 -7.34
C GLU A 98 -7.91 3.22 -6.52
N ASP A 99 -7.96 3.00 -5.21
CA ASP A 99 -6.98 3.34 -4.18
C ASP A 99 -6.28 2.10 -3.59
N GLU A 100 -6.18 1.00 -4.36
CA GLU A 100 -5.62 -0.29 -3.91
C GLU A 100 -4.19 -0.16 -3.35
N PHE A 101 -3.39 0.78 -3.85
CA PHE A 101 -2.01 1.00 -3.40
C PHE A 101 -1.91 1.50 -1.96
N VAL A 102 -2.70 2.53 -1.60
CA VAL A 102 -2.72 3.03 -0.21
C VAL A 102 -3.43 2.06 0.74
N ARG A 103 -4.45 1.34 0.26
CA ARG A 103 -5.07 0.24 1.03
C ARG A 103 -4.08 -0.86 1.38
N HIS A 104 -3.22 -1.24 0.44
CA HIS A 104 -2.16 -2.21 0.72
C HIS A 104 -1.15 -1.69 1.75
N LYS A 105 -0.86 -0.39 1.78
CA LYS A 105 -0.02 0.20 2.85
C LYS A 105 -0.70 0.25 4.22
N ILE A 106 -2.03 0.39 4.25
CA ILE A 106 -2.80 0.15 5.47
C ILE A 106 -2.71 -1.33 5.88
N LEU A 107 -2.82 -2.26 4.93
CA LEU A 107 -2.67 -3.70 5.20
C LEU A 107 -1.28 -4.03 5.78
N ASP A 108 -0.22 -3.47 5.18
CA ASP A 108 1.18 -3.64 5.63
C ASP A 108 1.39 -3.17 7.08
N ILE A 109 0.72 -2.11 7.54
CA ILE A 109 0.91 -1.58 8.90
C ILE A 109 0.02 -2.27 9.95
N ILE A 110 -1.00 -3.00 9.51
CA ILE A 110 -1.82 -3.84 10.41
C ILE A 110 -1.06 -5.12 10.79
N GLY A 111 -0.32 -5.72 9.84
CA GLY A 111 0.43 -6.97 10.02
C GLY A 111 1.74 -6.78 10.78
#